data_AF-A0A518FRB4-F1
#
_entry.id   AF-A0A518FRB4-F1
#
_cell.length_a   1.000
_cell.length_b   1.000
_cell.length_c   1.000
_cell.angle_alpha   90.00
_cell.angle_beta   90.00
_cell.angle_gamma   90.00
#
_symmetry.space_group_name_H-M   'P 1'
#
loop_
_entity.id
_entity.type
_entity.pdbx_description
1 polymer ?
#
loop_
_entity_poly.entity_id
_entity_poly.type
_entity_poly.pdbx_seq_one_letter_code
_entity_poly.pdbx_strand_id
1 'polypeptide(L)'
;MSDDNFYADDDQFKSEEFSAPPKKGMSGGVKVIIAILVLGGVGLLLCCGGVFYAFRNVKAKVTENKKEIIEIQNEITTITIPDSFVPQFGMSVNVIGKHILMAAYEEKEKQGALVLMSFGIPNDGMVDMNKEFRNNLKQQNQNQRELEITKQEQKEFTINGEKVEFTFAEGKDKNGKEFHQIMGVFPGKTGATFLFIQIASDKYNEEEIVEMIKSIK
;
A
#
# COMPACT_ATOMS: atom_id res chain seq x y z
N MET A 1 -32.11 4.72 100.74
CA MET A 1 -31.42 5.99 100.40
C MET A 1 -30.29 5.62 99.44
N SER A 2 -30.53 5.94 98.16
CA SER A 2 -29.61 6.12 97.01
C SER A 2 -28.63 5.00 96.64
N ASP A 3 -28.86 4.30 95.51
CA ASP A 3 -28.44 4.59 94.11
C ASP A 3 -26.95 4.31 93.90
N ASP A 4 -26.43 3.66 92.85
CA ASP A 4 -26.92 2.79 91.79
C ASP A 4 -25.68 2.08 91.20
N ASN A 5 -25.92 0.94 90.56
CA ASN A 5 -25.03 0.11 89.76
C ASN A 5 -23.99 0.87 88.89
N PHE A 6 -22.86 0.23 88.56
CA PHE A 6 -22.60 -0.42 87.25
C PHE A 6 -21.09 -0.59 86.99
N TYR A 7 -20.65 -1.85 86.75
CA TYR A 7 -19.42 -2.40 86.09
C TYR A 7 -18.35 -1.44 85.52
N ALA A 8 -17.05 -1.71 85.38
CA ALA A 8 -16.14 -2.87 85.47
C ALA A 8 -14.70 -2.25 85.40
N ASP A 9 -13.68 -2.77 86.08
CA ASP A 9 -12.64 -3.71 85.58
C ASP A 9 -11.81 -3.17 84.40
N ASP A 10 -10.60 -2.66 84.69
CA ASP A 10 -9.47 -2.31 83.79
C ASP A 10 -8.26 -2.11 84.77
N ASP A 11 -7.07 -2.71 84.68
CA ASP A 11 -6.23 -3.02 83.53
C ASP A 11 -5.28 -4.19 83.83
N GLN A 12 -5.38 -5.23 83.01
CA GLN A 12 -4.41 -6.31 82.86
C GLN A 12 -3.24 -5.88 81.95
N PHE A 13 -2.03 -6.34 82.29
CA PHE A 13 -0.96 -6.72 81.36
C PHE A 13 -0.66 -5.78 80.16
N LYS A 14 0.32 -4.88 80.32
CA LYS A 14 1.03 -4.28 79.18
C LYS A 14 2.01 -5.30 78.60
N SER A 15 1.62 -5.95 77.50
CA SER A 15 2.51 -6.70 76.62
C SER A 15 3.39 -5.76 75.80
N GLU A 16 4.68 -6.05 75.72
CA GLU A 16 5.63 -5.40 74.81
C GLU A 16 5.22 -5.61 73.35
N GLU A 17 4.67 -4.58 72.70
CA GLU A 17 4.42 -4.60 71.26
C GLU A 17 5.73 -4.31 70.50
N PHE A 18 6.24 -5.33 69.81
CA PHE A 18 7.19 -5.19 68.71
C PHE A 18 6.54 -4.33 67.61
N SER A 19 6.87 -3.04 67.58
CA SER A 19 6.46 -2.13 66.52
C SER A 19 7.31 -2.40 65.27
N ALA A 20 6.70 -3.02 64.26
CA ALA A 20 7.31 -3.11 62.93
C ALA A 20 7.58 -1.69 62.39
N PRO A 21 8.76 -1.42 61.77
CA PRO A 21 9.04 -0.09 61.26
C PRO A 21 8.01 0.31 60.19
N PRO A 22 7.55 1.58 60.16
CA PRO A 22 6.52 2.00 59.24
C PRO A 22 7.02 1.84 57.80
N LYS A 23 6.19 1.22 56.95
CA LYS A 23 6.47 1.10 55.51
C LYS A 23 6.70 2.50 54.95
N LYS A 24 7.94 2.78 54.56
CA LYS A 24 8.39 4.06 53.99
C LYS A 24 7.51 4.37 52.78
N GLY A 25 6.57 5.29 52.95
CA GLY A 25 5.64 5.71 51.91
C GLY A 25 6.43 6.18 50.69
N MET A 26 6.24 5.52 49.56
CA MET A 26 6.90 5.82 48.31
C MET A 26 6.61 7.29 47.95
N SER A 27 7.67 8.10 47.86
CA SER A 27 7.56 9.55 47.75
C SER A 27 6.73 9.95 46.53
N GLY A 28 6.00 11.06 46.63
CA GLY A 28 5.14 11.55 45.53
C GLY A 28 5.88 11.68 44.20
N GLY A 29 7.18 12.00 44.23
CA GLY A 29 8.04 12.03 43.04
C GLY A 29 8.19 10.68 42.35
N VAL A 30 8.30 9.58 43.10
CA VAL A 30 8.38 8.22 42.52
C VAL A 30 7.06 7.83 41.86
N LYS A 31 5.91 8.23 42.41
CA LYS A 31 4.60 7.99 41.77
C LYS A 31 4.45 8.73 40.44
N VAL A 32 4.92 9.98 40.36
CA VAL A 32 4.89 10.77 39.12
C VAL A 32 5.81 10.18 38.06
N ILE A 33 7.02 9.73 38.45
CA ILE A 33 7.96 9.06 37.53
C ILE A 33 7.36 7.77 36.98
N ILE A 34 6.73 6.95 37.83
CA ILE A 34 6.05 5.71 37.38
C ILE A 34 4.91 6.04 36.40
N ALA A 35 4.10 7.06 36.68
CA ALA A 35 3.01 7.46 35.79
C ALA A 35 3.51 7.90 34.40
N ILE A 36 4.60 8.67 34.34
CA ILE A 36 5.23 9.10 33.08
C ILE A 36 5.85 7.90 32.34
N LEU A 37 6.47 6.97 33.05
CA LEU A 37 7.05 5.75 32.46
C LEU A 37 5.97 4.84 31.86
N VAL A 38 4.82 4.73 32.52
CA VAL A 38 3.70 3.93 32.00
C VAL A 38 3.04 4.62 30.82
N LEU A 39 2.75 5.93 30.91
CA LEU A 39 2.16 6.68 29.78
C LEU A 39 3.12 6.76 28.59
N GLY A 40 4.41 7.01 28.83
CA GLY A 40 5.44 7.02 27.80
C GLY A 40 5.68 5.63 27.20
N GLY A 41 5.68 4.58 28.03
CA GLY A 41 5.83 3.20 27.59
C GLY A 41 4.65 2.71 26.77
N VAL A 42 3.41 3.02 27.18
CA VAL A 42 2.19 2.71 26.42
C VAL A 42 2.11 3.54 25.14
N GLY A 43 2.49 4.82 25.19
CA GLY A 43 2.58 5.69 24.02
C GLY A 43 3.60 5.17 22.99
N LEU A 44 4.77 4.72 23.44
CA LEU A 44 5.78 4.08 22.58
C LEU A 44 5.32 2.72 22.04
N LEU A 45 4.63 1.91 22.85
CA LEU A 45 4.05 0.64 22.40
C LEU A 45 2.94 0.83 21.37
N LEU A 46 2.11 1.87 21.47
CA LEU A 46 1.09 2.17 20.47
C LEU A 46 1.67 2.81 19.21
N CYS A 47 2.61 3.75 19.37
CA CYS A 47 3.23 4.46 18.25
C CYS A 47 4.19 3.56 17.45
N CYS A 48 5.08 2.83 18.14
CA CYS A 48 6.06 1.97 17.49
C CYS A 48 5.59 0.51 17.41
N GLY A 49 4.96 -0.01 18.47
CA GLY A 49 4.44 -1.38 18.47
C GLY A 49 3.16 -1.55 17.65
N GLY A 50 2.28 -0.53 17.60
CA GLY A 50 1.10 -0.53 16.74
C GLY A 50 1.46 -0.46 15.26
N VAL A 51 2.40 0.41 14.88
CA VAL A 51 2.93 0.48 13.51
C VAL A 51 3.69 -0.80 13.18
N PHE A 52 4.54 -1.32 14.08
CA PHE A 52 5.24 -2.59 13.87
C PHE A 52 4.28 -3.78 13.74
N TYR A 53 3.19 -3.82 14.51
CA TYR A 53 2.15 -4.84 14.40
C TYR A 53 1.36 -4.71 13.09
N ALA A 54 1.05 -3.48 12.66
CA ALA A 54 0.43 -3.22 11.37
C ALA A 54 1.34 -3.66 10.21
N PHE A 55 2.62 -3.26 10.23
CA PHE A 55 3.62 -3.68 9.24
C PHE A 55 3.88 -5.19 9.25
N ARG A 56 3.88 -5.84 10.41
CA ARG A 56 4.00 -7.31 10.53
C ARG A 56 2.80 -8.04 9.93
N ASN A 57 1.61 -7.43 9.94
CA ASN A 57 0.42 -7.99 9.31
C ASN A 57 0.35 -7.73 7.80
N VAL A 58 1.10 -6.76 7.27
CA VAL A 58 1.24 -6.54 5.84
C VAL A 58 2.18 -7.61 5.27
N LYS A 59 1.58 -8.64 4.67
CA LYS A 59 2.33 -9.65 3.91
C LYS A 59 2.60 -9.09 2.51
N ALA A 60 3.64 -8.28 2.40
CA ALA A 60 4.20 -7.89 1.12
C ALA A 60 5.16 -8.97 0.64
N LYS A 61 4.82 -9.66 -0.45
CA LYS A 61 5.70 -10.56 -1.19
C LYS A 61 6.24 -9.78 -2.39
N VAL A 62 7.55 -9.58 -2.43
CA VAL A 62 8.26 -9.03 -3.60
C VAL A 62 9.07 -10.16 -4.20
N THR A 63 9.08 -10.25 -5.53
CA THR A 63 9.76 -11.31 -6.24
C THR A 63 10.35 -10.81 -7.56
N GLU A 64 11.50 -11.37 -7.91
CA GLU A 64 12.17 -11.20 -9.20
C GLU A 64 12.13 -12.51 -10.01
N ASN A 65 11.48 -13.55 -9.47
CA ASN A 65 11.37 -14.83 -10.15
C ASN A 65 10.36 -14.74 -11.28
N LYS A 66 10.82 -14.96 -12.51
CA LYS A 66 10.00 -14.91 -13.74
C LYS A 66 8.70 -15.72 -13.64
N LYS A 67 8.73 -16.91 -13.02
CA LYS A 67 7.54 -17.76 -12.89
C LYS A 67 6.52 -17.14 -11.95
N GLU A 68 6.96 -16.62 -10.80
CA GLU A 68 6.07 -15.97 -9.84
C GLU A 68 5.49 -14.67 -10.39
N ILE A 69 6.24 -13.92 -11.22
CA ILE A 69 5.73 -12.71 -11.88
C ILE A 69 4.61 -13.07 -12.87
N ILE A 70 4.75 -14.15 -13.63
CA ILE A 70 3.71 -14.65 -14.54
C ILE A 70 2.49 -15.14 -13.76
N GLU A 71 2.67 -15.75 -12.60
CA GLU A 71 1.57 -16.12 -11.71
C GLU A 71 0.82 -14.88 -11.20
N ILE A 72 1.54 -13.85 -10.73
CA ILE A 72 0.95 -12.57 -10.30
C ILE A 72 0.23 -11.89 -11.47
N GLN A 73 0.83 -11.86 -12.66
CA GLN A 73 0.19 -11.33 -13.86
C GLN A 73 -1.12 -12.08 -14.15
N ASN A 74 -1.11 -13.41 -14.15
CA ASN A 74 -2.31 -14.23 -14.39
C ASN A 74 -3.37 -14.06 -13.30
N GLU A 75 -2.97 -13.75 -12.07
CA GLU A 75 -3.87 -13.37 -10.98
C GLU A 75 -4.52 -12.00 -11.24
N ILE A 76 -3.79 -11.04 -11.80
CA ILE A 76 -4.32 -9.74 -12.22
C ILE A 76 -5.26 -9.88 -13.44
N THR A 77 -4.75 -10.43 -14.54
CA THR A 77 -5.49 -10.65 -15.79
C THR A 77 -4.80 -11.68 -16.68
N THR A 78 -5.57 -12.38 -17.52
CA THR A 78 -4.98 -13.20 -18.56
C THR A 78 -4.64 -12.29 -19.74
N ILE A 79 -3.35 -12.08 -19.99
CA ILE A 79 -2.85 -11.23 -21.08
C ILE A 79 -1.63 -11.90 -21.72
N THR A 80 -1.54 -11.80 -23.05
CA THR A 80 -0.39 -12.28 -23.81
C THR A 80 0.60 -11.13 -23.97
N ILE A 81 1.61 -11.08 -23.09
CA ILE A 81 2.68 -10.09 -23.17
C ILE A 81 3.61 -10.41 -24.36
N PRO A 82 3.95 -9.45 -25.22
CA PRO A 82 4.87 -9.66 -26.35
C PRO A 82 6.25 -10.16 -25.88
N ASP A 83 6.89 -11.00 -26.71
CA ASP A 83 8.22 -11.56 -26.42
C ASP A 83 9.32 -10.51 -26.25
N SER A 84 9.09 -9.28 -26.69
CA SER A 84 9.98 -8.13 -26.50
C SER A 84 10.09 -7.71 -25.02
N PHE A 85 9.10 -8.03 -24.20
CA PHE A 85 9.07 -7.72 -22.77
C PHE A 85 9.43 -8.93 -21.91
N VAL A 86 10.36 -8.73 -20.98
CA VAL A 86 10.81 -9.74 -20.03
C VAL A 86 10.33 -9.41 -18.61
N PRO A 87 9.84 -10.39 -17.83
CA PRO A 87 9.44 -10.15 -16.44
C PRO A 87 10.66 -9.72 -15.62
N GLN A 88 10.54 -8.61 -14.89
CA GLN A 88 11.59 -8.09 -14.00
C GLN A 88 11.14 -8.06 -12.54
N PHE A 89 9.91 -7.62 -12.28
CA PHE A 89 9.46 -7.35 -10.92
C PHE A 89 8.02 -7.78 -10.70
N GLY A 90 7.77 -8.42 -9.56
CA GLY A 90 6.44 -8.82 -9.12
C GLY A 90 6.25 -8.45 -7.65
N MET A 91 5.07 -7.94 -7.33
CA MET A 91 4.70 -7.62 -5.97
C MET A 91 3.25 -8.02 -5.70
N SER A 92 3.03 -8.67 -4.57
CA SER A 92 1.71 -8.96 -4.02
C SER A 92 1.69 -8.43 -2.59
N VAL A 93 0.77 -7.51 -2.31
CA VAL A 93 0.59 -6.93 -0.98
C VAL A 93 -0.82 -7.22 -0.52
N ASN A 94 -0.93 -7.93 0.59
CA ASN A 94 -2.18 -8.13 1.31
C ASN A 94 -2.25 -7.15 2.47
N VAL A 95 -3.18 -6.19 2.40
CA VAL A 95 -3.44 -5.22 3.48
C VAL A 95 -4.92 -5.27 3.82
N ILE A 96 -5.27 -5.86 4.99
CA ILE A 96 -6.60 -5.82 5.63
C ILE A 96 -7.76 -5.74 4.61
N GLY A 97 -8.03 -6.84 3.92
CA GLY A 97 -9.14 -6.95 2.97
C GLY A 97 -8.90 -6.34 1.58
N LYS A 98 -7.74 -5.74 1.32
CA LYS A 98 -7.31 -5.25 0.00
C LYS A 98 -6.11 -6.05 -0.49
N HIS A 99 -6.19 -6.52 -1.74
CA HIS A 99 -5.08 -7.17 -2.42
C HIS A 99 -4.54 -6.22 -3.49
N ILE A 100 -3.27 -5.82 -3.37
CA ILE A 100 -2.60 -5.00 -4.39
C ILE A 100 -1.60 -5.91 -5.09
N LEU A 101 -1.74 -6.00 -6.39
CA LEU A 101 -0.86 -6.82 -7.23
C LEU A 101 -0.16 -5.92 -8.24
N MET A 102 1.12 -6.19 -8.48
CA MET A 102 1.89 -5.52 -9.51
C MET A 102 2.76 -6.54 -10.24
N ALA A 103 2.76 -6.46 -11.56
CA ALA A 103 3.69 -7.16 -12.42
C ALA A 103 4.32 -6.15 -13.37
N ALA A 104 5.65 -6.04 -13.34
CA ALA A 104 6.39 -5.16 -14.22
C ALA A 104 7.36 -5.97 -15.10
N TYR A 105 7.39 -5.54 -16.36
CA TYR A 105 8.17 -6.11 -17.43
C TYR A 105 9.05 -5.00 -18.01
N GLU A 106 10.23 -5.37 -18.45
CA GLU A 106 11.17 -4.46 -19.11
C GLU A 106 11.40 -4.99 -20.53
N GLU A 107 11.54 -4.08 -21.48
CA GLU A 107 11.91 -4.44 -22.85
C GLU A 107 13.35 -5.01 -22.86
N LYS A 108 13.66 -5.95 -23.77
CA LYS A 108 14.95 -6.67 -23.81
C LYS A 108 16.18 -5.76 -23.86
N GLU A 109 16.10 -4.62 -24.54
CA GLU A 109 17.17 -3.61 -24.63
C GLU A 109 17.06 -2.52 -23.56
N LYS A 110 16.16 -2.69 -22.58
CA LYS A 110 15.91 -1.76 -21.46
C LYS A 110 15.46 -0.38 -21.91
N GLN A 111 14.83 -0.31 -23.08
CA GLN A 111 14.33 0.95 -23.63
C GLN A 111 12.81 1.06 -23.52
N GLY A 112 12.19 0.23 -22.69
CA GLY A 112 10.79 0.30 -22.38
C GLY A 112 10.44 -0.47 -21.12
N ALA A 113 9.31 -0.11 -20.52
CA ALA A 113 8.74 -0.77 -19.37
C ALA A 113 7.23 -0.92 -19.57
N LEU A 114 6.71 -2.06 -19.13
CA LEU A 114 5.29 -2.34 -19.03
C LEU A 114 4.99 -2.65 -17.57
N VAL A 115 4.01 -1.96 -17.00
CA VAL A 115 3.58 -2.13 -15.61
C VAL A 115 2.10 -2.42 -15.59
N LEU A 116 1.75 -3.55 -15.00
CA LEU A 116 0.39 -3.93 -14.62
C LEU A 116 0.25 -3.76 -13.12
N MET A 117 -0.80 -3.07 -12.70
CA MET A 117 -1.09 -2.84 -11.29
C MET A 117 -2.58 -3.02 -11.04
N SER A 118 -2.95 -3.96 -10.19
CA SER A 118 -4.32 -4.14 -9.73
C SER A 118 -4.47 -3.63 -8.31
N PHE A 119 -5.50 -2.83 -8.11
CA PHE A 119 -5.96 -2.48 -6.77
C PHE A 119 -7.19 -3.32 -6.52
N GLY A 120 -7.21 -4.09 -5.43
CA GLY A 120 -8.36 -4.87 -4.97
C GLY A 120 -9.51 -3.98 -4.48
N ILE A 121 -9.94 -3.07 -5.34
CA ILE A 121 -11.04 -2.12 -5.19
C ILE A 121 -12.12 -2.57 -6.18
N PRO A 122 -13.41 -2.51 -5.81
CA PRO A 122 -14.49 -2.85 -6.72
C PRO A 122 -14.46 -1.98 -8.00
N ASN A 123 -14.98 -2.52 -9.10
CA ASN A 123 -14.92 -1.88 -10.42
C ASN A 123 -15.73 -0.57 -10.53
N ASP A 124 -16.61 -0.26 -9.57
CA ASP A 124 -17.37 1.00 -9.53
C ASP A 124 -16.47 2.23 -9.37
N GLY A 125 -15.32 2.09 -8.69
CA GLY A 125 -14.29 3.13 -8.58
C GLY A 125 -13.40 3.31 -9.82
N MET A 126 -13.56 2.48 -10.86
CA MET A 126 -12.70 2.49 -12.06
C MET A 126 -12.81 3.80 -12.85
N VAL A 127 -14.03 4.35 -12.98
CA VAL A 127 -14.29 5.58 -13.75
C VAL A 127 -13.61 6.79 -13.10
N ASP A 128 -13.73 6.90 -11.78
CA ASP A 128 -13.10 7.96 -11.00
C ASP A 128 -11.58 7.84 -11.05
N MET A 129 -11.06 6.62 -10.92
CA MET A 129 -9.62 6.36 -10.96
C MET A 129 -9.02 6.67 -12.34
N ASN A 130 -9.69 6.33 -13.44
CA ASN A 130 -9.21 6.69 -14.79
C ASN A 130 -9.20 8.21 -15.00
N LYS A 131 -10.19 8.93 -14.47
CA LYS A 131 -10.25 10.40 -14.57
C LYS A 131 -9.18 11.06 -13.72
N GLU A 132 -9.02 10.64 -12.46
CA GLU A 132 -7.97 11.14 -11.56
C GLU A 132 -6.58 10.86 -12.12
N PHE A 133 -6.37 9.68 -12.68
CA PHE A 133 -5.09 9.32 -13.27
C PHE A 133 -4.76 10.16 -14.51
N ARG A 134 -5.73 10.34 -15.42
CA ARG A 134 -5.61 11.27 -16.57
C ARG A 134 -5.30 12.70 -16.12
N ASN A 135 -5.92 13.16 -15.04
CA ASN A 135 -5.67 14.50 -14.50
C ASN A 135 -4.29 14.62 -13.87
N ASN A 136 -3.83 13.60 -13.14
CA ASN A 136 -2.49 13.56 -12.58
C ASN A 136 -1.41 13.57 -13.67
N LEU A 137 -1.58 12.83 -14.77
CA LEU A 137 -0.68 12.89 -15.93
C LEU A 137 -0.59 14.29 -16.53
N LYS A 138 -1.74 14.94 -16.72
CA LYS A 138 -1.79 16.31 -17.24
C LYS A 138 -1.07 17.30 -16.30
N GLN A 139 -1.25 17.15 -14.99
CA GLN A 139 -0.55 17.98 -14.00
C GLN A 139 0.94 17.67 -13.90
N GLN A 140 1.33 16.39 -13.99
CA GLN A 140 2.72 15.97 -13.95
C GLN A 140 3.48 16.51 -15.17
N ASN A 141 2.88 16.48 -16.36
CA ASN A 141 3.41 17.13 -17.56
C ASN A 141 3.57 18.66 -17.41
N GLN A 142 2.71 19.31 -16.62
CA GLN A 142 2.80 20.78 -16.40
C GLN A 142 3.86 21.18 -15.37
N ASN A 143 4.09 20.37 -14.33
CA ASN A 143 4.98 20.71 -13.21
C ASN A 143 6.33 19.97 -13.21
N GLN A 144 6.48 18.88 -13.95
CA GLN A 144 7.72 18.11 -14.10
C GLN A 144 7.98 17.89 -15.60
N ARG A 145 8.65 18.85 -16.25
CA ARG A 145 9.06 18.79 -17.67
C ARG A 145 10.15 17.74 -17.92
N GLU A 146 9.87 16.46 -17.67
CA GLU A 146 10.74 15.37 -18.14
C GLU A 146 10.33 14.81 -19.48
N LEU A 147 9.06 14.96 -19.82
CA LEU A 147 8.46 14.40 -21.02
C LEU A 147 7.53 15.45 -21.66
N GLU A 148 7.83 15.84 -22.90
CA GLU A 148 6.99 16.70 -23.71
C GLU A 148 6.08 15.83 -24.59
N ILE A 149 4.79 15.76 -24.27
CA ILE A 149 3.82 15.03 -25.07
C ILE A 149 3.46 15.85 -26.32
N THR A 150 3.77 15.31 -27.50
CA THR A 150 3.56 15.97 -28.80
C THR A 150 2.25 15.54 -29.45
N LYS A 151 1.79 14.32 -29.19
CA LYS A 151 0.56 13.77 -29.75
C LYS A 151 -0.12 12.86 -28.74
N GLN A 152 -1.45 12.87 -28.76
CA GLN A 152 -2.27 12.02 -27.91
C GLN A 152 -3.50 11.56 -28.70
N GLU A 153 -3.79 10.27 -28.63
CA GLU A 153 -4.95 9.62 -29.23
C GLU A 153 -5.63 8.73 -28.18
N GLN A 154 -6.94 8.60 -28.24
CA GLN A 154 -7.69 7.66 -27.41
C GLN A 154 -8.26 6.57 -28.30
N LYS A 155 -8.06 5.32 -27.91
CA LYS A 155 -8.57 4.14 -28.60
C LYS A 155 -9.46 3.35 -27.67
N GLU A 156 -10.66 3.03 -28.13
CA GLU A 156 -11.62 2.21 -27.39
C GLU A 156 -11.38 0.73 -27.68
N PHE A 157 -11.38 -0.08 -26.62
CA PHE A 157 -11.28 -1.53 -26.69
C PHE A 157 -12.45 -2.14 -25.91
N THR A 158 -12.84 -3.36 -26.28
CA THR A 158 -13.80 -4.14 -25.50
C THR A 158 -13.03 -5.20 -24.71
N ILE A 159 -13.02 -5.07 -23.39
CA ILE A 159 -12.38 -6.02 -22.47
C ILE A 159 -13.46 -6.56 -21.55
N ASN A 160 -13.65 -7.88 -21.50
CA ASN A 160 -14.67 -8.52 -20.66
C ASN A 160 -16.11 -7.98 -20.86
N GLY A 161 -16.44 -7.55 -22.08
CA GLY A 161 -17.74 -6.98 -22.42
C GLY A 161 -17.92 -5.50 -22.02
N GLU A 162 -16.92 -4.91 -21.37
CA GLU A 162 -16.89 -3.48 -21.04
C GLU A 162 -16.06 -2.71 -22.06
N LYS A 163 -16.56 -1.52 -22.43
CA LYS A 163 -15.82 -0.57 -23.26
C LYS A 163 -14.83 0.18 -22.38
N VAL A 164 -13.55 0.06 -22.71
CA VAL A 164 -12.46 0.70 -21.99
C VAL A 164 -11.64 1.57 -22.94
N GLU A 165 -11.26 2.74 -22.47
CA GLU A 165 -10.46 3.69 -23.23
C GLU A 165 -8.98 3.56 -22.84
N PHE A 166 -8.13 3.37 -23.84
CA PHE A 166 -6.70 3.49 -23.70
C PHE A 166 -6.21 4.78 -24.35
N THR A 167 -5.34 5.49 -23.64
CA THR A 167 -4.64 6.67 -24.16
C THR A 167 -3.30 6.24 -24.73
N PHE A 168 -3.09 6.56 -26.00
CA PHE A 168 -1.81 6.45 -26.69
C PHE A 168 -1.23 7.86 -26.79
N ALA A 169 -0.03 8.06 -26.28
CA ALA A 169 0.65 9.34 -26.31
C ALA A 169 2.04 9.16 -26.91
N GLU A 170 2.48 10.14 -27.67
CA GLU A 170 3.83 10.24 -28.21
C GLU A 170 4.48 11.46 -27.56
N GLY A 171 5.74 11.36 -27.21
CA GLY A 171 6.45 12.48 -26.63
C GLY A 171 7.97 12.37 -26.73
N LYS A 172 8.64 13.39 -26.20
CA LYS A 172 10.11 13.50 -26.18
C LYS A 172 10.62 13.74 -24.77
N ASP A 173 11.70 13.07 -24.39
CA ASP A 173 12.36 13.36 -23.12
C ASP A 173 13.19 14.67 -23.19
N LYS A 174 13.77 15.09 -22.07
CA LYS A 174 14.68 16.25 -22.01
C LYS A 174 15.87 16.17 -22.97
N ASN A 175 16.26 14.97 -23.40
CA ASN A 175 17.38 14.72 -24.31
C ASN A 175 16.92 14.66 -25.78
N GLY A 176 15.63 14.84 -26.05
CA GLY A 176 15.02 14.74 -27.37
C GLY A 176 14.74 13.30 -27.82
N LYS A 177 14.87 12.30 -26.94
CA LYS A 177 14.56 10.91 -27.25
C LYS A 177 13.04 10.72 -27.31
N GLU A 178 12.57 10.18 -28.43
CA GLU A 178 11.14 9.93 -28.65
C GLU A 178 10.68 8.65 -27.96
N PHE A 179 9.48 8.69 -27.39
CA PHE A 179 8.85 7.56 -26.73
C PHE A 179 7.34 7.52 -27.00
N HIS A 180 6.77 6.33 -26.86
CA HIS A 180 5.33 6.07 -26.84
C HIS A 180 4.91 5.68 -25.43
N GLN A 181 3.79 6.24 -24.99
CA GLN A 181 3.13 5.92 -23.75
C GLN A 181 1.75 5.36 -24.03
N ILE A 182 1.42 4.24 -23.41
CA ILE A 182 0.10 3.63 -23.50
C ILE A 182 -0.41 3.44 -22.09
N MET A 183 -1.61 3.96 -21.82
CA MET A 183 -2.15 4.00 -20.47
C MET A 183 -3.65 3.69 -20.51
N GLY A 184 -4.12 2.88 -19.58
CA GLY A 184 -5.54 2.59 -19.45
C GLY A 184 -5.87 1.88 -18.15
N VAL A 185 -7.14 1.97 -17.78
CA VAL A 185 -7.70 1.22 -16.65
C VAL A 185 -8.79 0.30 -17.19
N PHE A 186 -8.80 -0.96 -16.79
CA PHE A 186 -9.74 -1.98 -17.24
C PHE A 186 -10.12 -2.92 -16.08
N PRO A 187 -11.24 -3.65 -16.20
CA PRO A 187 -11.64 -4.63 -15.20
C PRO A 187 -10.75 -5.87 -15.26
N GLY A 188 -9.92 -6.09 -14.24
CA GLY A 188 -9.15 -7.32 -14.04
C GLY A 188 -9.87 -8.32 -13.13
N LYS A 189 -9.25 -9.48 -12.88
CA LYS A 189 -9.84 -10.55 -12.05
C LYS A 189 -9.95 -10.16 -10.58
N THR A 190 -9.03 -9.33 -10.09
CA THR A 190 -8.98 -8.88 -8.69
C THR A 190 -9.58 -7.49 -8.47
N GLY A 191 -10.07 -6.83 -9.53
CA GLY A 191 -10.62 -5.48 -9.48
C GLY A 191 -10.07 -4.57 -10.57
N ALA A 192 -10.21 -3.26 -10.38
CA ALA A 192 -9.71 -2.26 -11.33
C ALA A 192 -8.19 -2.41 -11.52
N THR A 193 -7.78 -2.60 -12.78
CA THR A 193 -6.40 -2.85 -13.17
C THR A 193 -5.91 -1.76 -14.09
N PHE A 194 -4.77 -1.21 -13.74
CA PHE A 194 -4.07 -0.19 -14.48
C PHE A 194 -2.96 -0.83 -15.32
N LEU A 195 -2.92 -0.50 -16.60
CA LEU A 195 -1.83 -0.81 -17.52
C LEU A 195 -1.11 0.48 -17.90
N PHE A 196 0.20 0.47 -17.74
CA PHE A 196 1.10 1.49 -18.22
C PHE A 196 2.20 0.87 -19.07
N ILE A 197 2.46 1.47 -20.21
CA ILE A 197 3.58 1.12 -21.09
C ILE A 197 4.28 2.41 -21.43
N GLN A 198 5.60 2.42 -21.32
CA GLN A 198 6.45 3.47 -21.88
C GLN A 198 7.57 2.79 -22.63
N ILE A 199 7.73 3.10 -23.91
CA ILE A 199 8.73 2.45 -24.78
C ILE A 199 9.32 3.46 -25.75
N ALA A 200 10.61 3.38 -26.02
CA ALA A 200 11.26 4.22 -27.01
C ALA A 200 10.67 3.99 -28.41
N SER A 201 10.56 5.05 -29.22
CA SER A 201 9.90 4.98 -30.54
C SER A 201 10.58 4.02 -31.52
N ASP A 202 11.89 3.78 -31.39
CA ASP A 202 12.64 2.82 -32.20
C ASP A 202 12.37 1.35 -31.84
N LYS A 203 11.74 1.10 -30.68
CA LYS A 203 11.32 -0.22 -30.20
C LYS A 203 9.81 -0.41 -30.17
N TYR A 204 9.05 0.63 -30.48
CA TYR A 204 7.60 0.60 -30.44
C TYR A 204 7.04 -0.16 -31.66
N ASN A 205 6.25 -1.20 -31.40
CA ASN A 205 5.41 -1.85 -32.40
C ASN A 205 3.94 -1.73 -31.98
N GLU A 206 3.18 -0.88 -32.67
CA GLU A 206 1.78 -0.63 -32.34
C GLU A 206 0.91 -1.89 -32.48
N GLU A 207 1.14 -2.70 -33.50
CA GLU A 207 0.32 -3.89 -33.78
C GLU A 207 0.44 -4.90 -32.64
N GLU A 208 1.66 -5.16 -32.16
CA GLU A 208 1.92 -6.05 -31.02
C GLU A 208 1.25 -5.55 -29.73
N ILE A 209 1.32 -4.23 -29.46
CA ILE A 209 0.69 -3.65 -28.26
C ILE A 209 -0.83 -3.71 -28.36
N VAL A 210 -1.40 -3.44 -29.53
CA VAL A 210 -2.84 -3.51 -29.78
C VAL A 210 -3.34 -4.95 -29.64
N GLU A 211 -2.61 -5.94 -30.16
CA GLU A 211 -2.93 -7.35 -29.98
C GLU A 211 -2.84 -7.78 -28.52
N MET A 212 -1.82 -7.31 -27.81
CA MET A 212 -1.69 -7.54 -26.36
C MET A 212 -2.92 -7.00 -25.61
N ILE A 213 -3.34 -5.75 -25.86
CA ILE A 213 -4.52 -5.16 -25.21
C ILE A 213 -5.79 -5.96 -25.55
N LYS A 214 -5.95 -6.40 -26.79
CA LYS A 214 -7.08 -7.25 -27.21
C LYS A 214 -7.06 -8.65 -26.61
N SER A 215 -5.89 -9.13 -26.18
CA SER A 215 -5.76 -10.45 -25.55
C SER A 215 -6.23 -10.49 -24.09
N ILE A 216 -6.46 -9.33 -23.48
CA ILE A 216 -6.86 -9.18 -22.07
C ILE A 216 -8.20 -9.86 -21.79
N LYS A 217 -8.22 -10.73 -20.77
CA LYS A 217 -9.40 -11.44 -20.25
C LYS A 217 -9.38 -11.50 -18.72
#